data_AF-A0A7X3QB06-F1
#
_entry.id   AF-A0A7X3QB06-F1
#
_cell.length_a   1.000
_cell.length_b   1.000
_cell.length_c   1.000
_cell.angle_alpha   90.00
_cell.angle_beta   90.00
_cell.angle_gamma   90.00
#
_symmetry.space_group_name_H-M   'P 1'
#
loop_
_entity.id
_entity.type
_entity.pdbx_description
1 polymer ?
#
loop_
_entity_poly.entity_id
_entity_poly.type
_entity_poly.pdbx_seq_one_letter_code
_entity_poly.pdbx_strand_id
1 'polypeptide(L)'
;MLDSWFRAVPAYRSAASRVVLATTTLCNYLPVLTGWLLQAAASPATTASIPWFIHLPPPIVIALLLLGYAAGIALVLGWRPSLAAMYLVALGAYGYAAGNHSHNGFLHLLLLALVACSAEGLTLRRLAGGSDTDATCPAWPERLLRLQLAIVYFHTSIDKMFSPEWGLGGLRLTHLESTRVLPGVADLERGIATAIARAPGLASLTVIVGEMCTAIGLALRPLWPYAIAANIAFALALEFLLVPAMFPWDLLALMILFLPAADGAYRVRLSADCETCQAQRRLLGALDWTRRLDLHGPLADHGPFTIETPRGRRYSGWRAVGLLPWALPAPFLSLLIVLRFGSEYVGRWIVGFSLDDVVFVVLGLAALLLLPVADSSAARAAFDRFAPIGNRALRRLSGIAGPADACPRHRADRGA
;
A
#
# COMPACT_ATOMS: atom_id res chain seq x y z
N MET A 1 -0.45 -20.59 -19.17
CA MET A 1 -0.30 -19.80 -17.91
C MET A 1 0.46 -18.49 -18.13
N LEU A 2 1.51 -18.48 -18.98
CA LEU A 2 2.30 -17.30 -19.34
C LEU A 2 1.52 -16.21 -20.08
N ASP A 3 0.57 -16.55 -20.95
CA ASP A 3 -0.25 -15.53 -21.65
C ASP A 3 -1.08 -14.68 -20.70
N SER A 4 -1.43 -15.24 -19.54
CA SER A 4 -2.12 -14.47 -18.52
C SER A 4 -1.22 -13.37 -17.97
N TRP A 5 0.10 -13.59 -17.85
CA TRP A 5 1.12 -12.70 -17.24
C TRP A 5 1.26 -11.35 -17.95
N PHE A 6 1.13 -11.36 -19.27
CA PHE A 6 1.30 -10.16 -20.09
C PHE A 6 -0.02 -9.47 -20.45
N ARG A 7 -1.18 -10.01 -20.03
CA ARG A 7 -2.47 -9.35 -20.27
C ARG A 7 -2.45 -7.94 -19.71
N ALA A 8 -2.84 -7.00 -20.56
CA ALA A 8 -3.03 -5.61 -20.23
C ALA A 8 -3.91 -5.42 -18.97
N VAL A 9 -3.55 -4.42 -18.16
CA VAL A 9 -4.38 -3.88 -17.07
C VAL A 9 -4.70 -2.41 -17.36
N PRO A 10 -5.75 -1.84 -16.77
CA PRO A 10 -6.07 -0.44 -16.98
C PRO A 10 -4.91 0.47 -16.53
N ALA A 11 -4.48 1.37 -17.42
CA ALA A 11 -3.29 2.20 -17.21
C ALA A 11 -3.48 3.20 -16.04
N TYR A 12 -4.72 3.58 -15.73
CA TYR A 12 -5.02 4.51 -14.63
C TYR A 12 -4.55 3.98 -13.27
N ARG A 13 -4.48 2.65 -13.05
CA ARG A 13 -3.99 2.06 -11.78
C ARG A 13 -2.50 2.34 -11.61
N SER A 14 -1.72 2.13 -12.67
CA SER A 14 -0.29 2.45 -12.70
C SER A 14 -0.05 3.95 -12.57
N ALA A 15 -0.81 4.77 -13.29
CA ALA A 15 -0.69 6.22 -13.24
C ALA A 15 -1.04 6.79 -11.85
N ALA A 16 -2.11 6.29 -11.22
CA ALA A 16 -2.48 6.69 -9.86
C ALA A 16 -1.41 6.29 -8.84
N SER A 17 -0.89 5.06 -8.92
CA SER A 17 0.22 4.61 -8.06
C SER A 17 1.48 5.43 -8.28
N ARG A 18 1.83 5.78 -9.54
CA ARG A 18 2.92 6.71 -9.87
C ARG A 18 2.74 8.05 -9.16
N VAL A 19 1.56 8.67 -9.27
CA VAL A 19 1.32 10.00 -8.68
C VAL A 19 1.53 9.96 -7.16
N VAL A 20 1.03 8.92 -6.49
CA VAL A 20 1.25 8.75 -5.05
C VAL A 20 2.73 8.54 -4.74
N LEU A 21 3.42 7.65 -5.45
CA LEU A 21 4.85 7.40 -5.28
C LEU A 21 5.69 8.67 -5.49
N ALA A 22 5.38 9.45 -6.53
CA ALA A 22 6.04 10.72 -6.82
C ALA A 22 5.76 11.77 -5.73
N THR A 23 4.56 11.73 -5.13
CA THR A 23 4.24 12.56 -3.96
C THR A 23 5.13 12.18 -2.76
N THR A 24 5.26 10.88 -2.46
CA THR A 24 6.19 10.38 -1.43
C THR A 24 7.64 10.79 -1.75
N THR A 25 8.00 10.73 -3.03
CA THR A 25 9.34 11.11 -3.50
C THR A 25 9.64 12.58 -3.17
N LEU A 26 8.71 13.49 -3.49
CA LEU A 26 8.88 14.93 -3.30
C LEU A 26 8.82 15.34 -1.83
N CYS A 27 7.89 14.76 -1.06
CA CYS A 27 7.64 15.19 0.31
C CYS A 27 8.62 14.55 1.31
N ASN A 28 9.19 13.39 1.01
CA ASN A 28 10.05 12.66 1.94
C ASN A 28 11.40 12.27 1.32
N TYR A 29 11.40 11.55 0.19
CA TYR A 29 12.63 10.94 -0.34
C TYR A 29 13.70 11.96 -0.74
N LEU A 30 13.33 12.90 -1.59
CA LEU A 30 14.25 13.93 -2.08
C LEU A 30 14.76 14.84 -0.95
N PRO A 31 13.94 15.29 0.00
CA PRO A 31 14.46 16.04 1.14
C PRO A 31 15.45 15.26 2.02
N VAL A 32 15.16 13.99 2.34
CA VAL A 32 16.09 13.12 3.10
C VAL A 32 17.39 12.93 2.31
N LEU A 33 17.27 12.60 1.02
CA LEU A 33 18.40 12.42 0.13
C LEU A 33 19.23 13.71 -0.03
N THR A 34 18.57 14.87 -0.06
CA THR A 34 19.21 16.19 -0.14
C THR A 34 20.10 16.45 1.06
N GLY A 35 19.56 16.31 2.28
CA GLY A 35 20.33 16.54 3.50
C GLY A 35 21.54 15.62 3.56
N TRP A 36 21.35 14.36 3.21
CA TRP A 36 22.40 13.36 3.23
C TRP A 36 23.48 13.59 2.15
N LEU A 37 23.09 13.87 0.90
CA LEU A 37 24.06 14.11 -0.19
C LEU A 37 24.86 15.40 0.02
N LEU A 38 24.25 16.45 0.58
CA LEU A 38 24.98 17.67 0.94
C LEU A 38 25.98 17.42 2.08
N GLN A 39 25.61 16.60 3.07
CA GLN A 39 26.53 16.19 4.13
C GLN A 39 27.71 15.38 3.58
N ALA A 40 27.45 14.41 2.71
CA ALA A 40 28.48 13.59 2.06
C ALA A 40 29.42 14.44 1.17
N ALA A 41 28.89 15.47 0.50
CA ALA A 41 29.68 16.41 -0.29
C ALA A 41 30.53 17.35 0.57
N ALA A 42 30.07 17.71 1.77
CA ALA A 42 30.80 18.57 2.70
C ALA A 42 31.87 17.83 3.51
N SER A 43 31.69 16.52 3.76
CA SER A 43 32.61 15.70 4.53
C SER A 43 32.92 14.37 3.84
N PRO A 44 33.77 14.38 2.79
CA PRO A 44 34.13 13.18 2.02
C PRO A 44 34.93 12.14 2.84
N ALA A 45 35.34 12.47 4.07
CA ALA A 45 35.97 11.52 4.99
C ALA A 45 34.99 10.48 5.57
N THR A 46 33.68 10.63 5.32
CA THR A 46 32.68 9.59 5.64
C THR A 46 32.79 8.45 4.64
N THR A 47 32.99 7.23 5.15
CA THR A 47 33.25 6.01 4.39
C THR A 47 32.14 5.75 3.38
N ALA A 48 32.40 6.05 2.10
CA ALA A 48 31.59 5.53 1.01
C ALA A 48 31.54 4.00 1.14
N SER A 49 30.38 3.39 0.85
CA SER A 49 30.25 1.93 0.88
C SER A 49 31.02 1.24 -0.25
N ILE A 50 31.42 2.03 -1.25
CA ILE A 50 32.09 1.55 -2.44
C ILE A 50 33.46 2.25 -2.55
N PRO A 51 34.59 1.49 -2.61
CA PRO A 51 35.94 2.08 -2.62
C PRO A 51 36.23 3.00 -3.81
N TRP A 52 35.51 2.82 -4.91
CA TRP A 52 35.66 3.60 -6.15
C TRP A 52 34.58 4.68 -6.31
N PHE A 53 33.88 5.03 -5.22
CA PHE A 53 32.86 6.07 -5.25
C PHE A 53 33.46 7.44 -5.59
N ILE A 54 32.85 8.13 -6.56
CA ILE A 54 33.29 9.46 -6.98
C ILE A 54 32.51 10.51 -6.17
N HIS A 55 33.21 11.20 -5.28
CA HIS A 55 32.65 12.35 -4.57
C HIS A 55 32.46 13.52 -5.54
N LEU A 56 31.20 13.92 -5.75
CA LEU A 56 30.89 15.09 -6.54
C LEU A 56 31.01 16.38 -5.70
N PRO A 57 31.53 17.48 -6.28
CA PRO A 57 31.61 18.76 -5.58
C PRO A 57 30.20 19.31 -5.29
N PRO A 58 30.02 20.10 -4.20
CA PRO A 58 28.70 20.56 -3.76
C PRO A 58 27.83 21.24 -4.85
N PRO A 59 28.35 22.09 -5.76
CA PRO A 59 27.53 22.69 -6.81
C PRO A 59 26.90 21.66 -7.76
N ILE A 60 27.63 20.58 -8.08
CA ILE A 60 27.11 19.51 -8.93
C ILE A 60 26.02 18.72 -8.18
N VAL A 61 26.24 18.41 -6.91
CA VAL A 61 25.23 17.75 -6.07
C VAL A 61 23.95 18.59 -5.99
N ILE A 62 24.06 19.90 -5.78
CA ILE A 62 22.91 20.81 -5.77
C ILE A 62 22.17 20.78 -7.11
N ALA A 63 22.89 20.86 -8.24
CA ALA A 63 22.27 20.80 -9.56
C ALA A 63 21.52 19.48 -9.79
N LEU A 64 22.11 18.34 -9.38
CA LEU A 64 21.47 17.03 -9.47
C LEU A 64 20.22 16.95 -8.59
N LEU A 65 20.25 17.52 -7.39
CA LEU A 65 19.10 17.55 -6.48
C LEU A 65 17.96 18.41 -7.04
N LEU A 66 18.26 19.60 -7.57
CA LEU A 66 17.27 20.46 -8.23
C LEU A 66 16.61 19.75 -9.41
N LEU A 67 17.41 19.05 -10.23
CA LEU A 67 16.89 18.22 -11.30
C LEU A 67 16.07 17.03 -10.76
N GLY A 68 16.39 16.52 -9.57
CA GLY A 68 15.59 15.53 -8.84
C GLY A 68 14.20 16.04 -8.48
N TYR A 69 14.10 17.25 -7.92
CA TYR A 69 12.80 17.88 -7.67
C TYR A 69 12.01 18.13 -8.95
N ALA A 70 12.67 18.61 -10.01
CA ALA A 70 12.03 18.77 -11.31
C ALA A 70 11.53 17.42 -11.88
N ALA A 71 12.32 16.35 -11.75
CA ALA A 71 11.92 15.00 -12.13
C ALA A 71 10.75 14.48 -11.28
N GLY A 72 10.74 14.70 -9.97
CA GLY A 72 9.60 14.36 -9.10
C GLY A 72 8.31 15.08 -9.52
N ILE A 73 8.39 16.38 -9.83
CA ILE A 73 7.24 17.16 -10.34
C ILE A 73 6.79 16.63 -11.70
N ALA A 74 7.71 16.37 -12.63
CA ALA A 74 7.41 15.77 -13.91
C ALA A 74 6.72 14.40 -13.74
N LEU A 75 7.18 13.61 -12.76
CA LEU A 75 6.62 12.33 -12.37
C LEU A 75 5.28 12.45 -11.65
N VAL A 76 4.87 13.59 -11.10
CA VAL A 76 3.49 13.83 -10.64
C VAL A 76 2.60 14.17 -11.84
N LEU A 77 3.06 15.08 -12.70
CA LEU A 77 2.32 15.56 -13.87
C LEU A 77 2.15 14.49 -14.97
N GLY A 78 2.97 13.43 -14.93
CA GLY A 78 3.04 12.40 -15.98
C GLY A 78 3.76 12.90 -17.22
N TRP A 79 4.68 13.84 -17.07
CA TRP A 79 5.52 14.31 -18.16
C TRP A 79 6.77 13.44 -18.26
N ARG A 80 6.85 12.64 -19.34
CA ARG A 80 7.95 11.66 -19.57
C ARG A 80 8.25 10.83 -18.30
N PRO A 81 7.25 10.13 -17.73
CA PRO A 81 7.39 9.46 -16.45
C PRO A 81 8.55 8.46 -16.43
N SER A 82 8.81 7.75 -17.53
CA SER A 82 9.93 6.82 -17.61
C SER A 82 11.29 7.49 -17.40
N LEU A 83 11.53 8.64 -18.06
CA LEU A 83 12.79 9.37 -17.96
C LEU A 83 12.95 9.99 -16.57
N ALA A 84 11.88 10.59 -16.04
CA ALA A 84 11.87 11.18 -14.71
C ALA A 84 12.15 10.12 -13.63
N ALA A 85 11.50 8.97 -13.71
CA ALA A 85 11.72 7.86 -12.79
C ALA A 85 13.14 7.28 -12.92
N MET A 86 13.64 7.08 -14.15
CA MET A 86 15.02 6.61 -14.37
C MET A 86 16.05 7.56 -13.78
N TYR A 87 15.86 8.88 -13.92
CA TYR A 87 16.71 9.88 -13.29
C TYR A 87 16.69 9.77 -11.76
N LEU A 88 15.50 9.66 -11.15
CA LEU A 88 15.36 9.51 -9.71
C LEU A 88 15.99 8.21 -9.19
N VAL A 89 15.89 7.12 -9.95
CA VAL A 89 16.56 5.85 -9.64
C VAL A 89 18.08 6.03 -9.66
N ALA A 90 18.63 6.67 -10.70
CA ALA A 90 20.06 6.91 -10.81
C ALA A 90 20.58 7.83 -9.69
N LEU A 91 19.84 8.89 -9.36
CA LEU A 91 20.17 9.80 -8.27
C LEU A 91 20.13 9.09 -6.92
N GLY A 92 19.12 8.25 -6.69
CA GLY A 92 19.01 7.44 -5.48
C GLY A 92 20.10 6.38 -5.37
N ALA A 93 20.45 5.71 -6.47
CA ALA A 93 21.55 4.76 -6.53
C ALA A 93 22.91 5.43 -6.23
N TYR A 94 23.13 6.64 -6.74
CA TYR A 94 24.27 7.47 -6.35
C TYR A 94 24.24 7.77 -4.84
N GLY A 95 23.06 8.09 -4.30
CA GLY A 95 22.81 8.20 -2.86
C GLY A 95 23.23 6.95 -2.07
N TYR A 96 22.83 5.76 -2.51
CA TYR A 96 23.25 4.51 -1.86
C TYR A 96 24.76 4.31 -1.89
N ALA A 97 25.38 4.56 -3.03
CA ALA A 97 26.80 4.37 -3.24
C ALA A 97 27.67 5.31 -2.37
N ALA A 98 27.17 6.50 -2.01
CA ALA A 98 27.88 7.38 -1.07
C ALA A 98 27.75 6.95 0.41
N GLY A 99 26.97 5.90 0.75
CA GLY A 99 26.74 5.49 2.15
C GLY A 99 25.29 5.48 2.67
N ASN A 100 24.25 5.86 1.89
CA ASN A 100 22.88 5.95 2.41
C ASN A 100 22.18 4.58 2.43
N HIS A 101 22.48 3.74 3.42
CA HIS A 101 21.94 2.37 3.52
C HIS A 101 20.67 2.33 4.35
N SER A 102 19.61 3.01 3.90
CA SER A 102 18.27 2.72 4.45
C SER A 102 17.70 1.50 3.75
N HIS A 103 17.30 0.47 4.49
CA HIS A 103 16.60 -0.69 3.88
C HIS A 103 15.30 -0.24 3.20
N ASN A 104 14.68 0.83 3.72
CA ASN A 104 13.42 1.38 3.24
C ASN A 104 13.54 2.01 1.84
N GLY A 105 14.68 2.65 1.50
CA GLY A 105 14.85 3.26 0.18
C GLY A 105 14.97 2.26 -0.97
N PHE A 106 15.30 0.98 -0.72
CA PHE A 106 15.41 -0.01 -1.78
C PHE A 106 14.05 -0.33 -2.38
N LEU A 107 13.01 -0.43 -1.55
CA LEU A 107 11.64 -0.59 -2.02
C LEU A 107 11.23 0.62 -2.85
N HIS A 108 11.51 1.83 -2.37
CA HIS A 108 11.21 3.06 -3.09
C HIS A 108 11.87 3.10 -4.49
N LEU A 109 13.17 2.77 -4.56
CA LEU A 109 13.90 2.70 -5.82
C LEU A 109 13.41 1.60 -6.75
N LEU A 110 13.04 0.44 -6.21
CA LEU A 110 12.42 -0.63 -7.00
C LEU A 110 11.10 -0.15 -7.62
N LEU A 111 10.25 0.54 -6.84
CA LEU A 111 8.99 1.09 -7.35
C LEU A 111 9.24 2.14 -8.44
N LEU A 112 10.20 3.04 -8.25
CA LEU A 112 10.59 4.01 -9.28
C LEU A 112 11.15 3.33 -10.53
N ALA A 113 11.99 2.30 -10.39
CA ALA A 113 12.51 1.53 -11.52
C ALA A 113 11.39 0.85 -12.31
N LEU A 114 10.34 0.39 -11.63
CA LEU A 114 9.19 -0.19 -12.31
C LEU A 114 8.33 0.86 -13.01
N VAL A 115 8.19 2.07 -12.45
CA VAL A 115 7.59 3.19 -13.18
C VAL A 115 8.44 3.55 -14.40
N ALA A 116 9.77 3.48 -14.30
CA ALA A 116 10.66 3.68 -15.44
C ALA A 116 10.36 2.68 -16.57
N CYS A 117 10.14 1.41 -16.22
CA CYS A 117 9.93 0.30 -17.14
C CYS A 117 8.47 0.06 -17.57
N SER A 118 7.47 0.64 -16.89
CA SER A 118 6.04 0.35 -17.16
C SER A 118 5.53 1.00 -18.45
N ALA A 119 6.26 1.98 -18.97
CA ALA A 119 5.94 2.75 -20.18
C ALA A 119 4.52 3.34 -20.18
N GLU A 120 3.93 3.56 -19.01
CA GLU A 120 2.64 4.25 -18.92
C GLU A 120 2.82 5.74 -19.24
N GLY A 121 1.93 6.29 -20.07
CA GLY A 121 2.04 7.66 -20.59
C GLY A 121 0.88 8.57 -20.17
N LEU A 122 0.12 8.20 -19.13
CA LEU A 122 -1.04 8.97 -18.71
C LEU A 122 -0.60 10.19 -17.90
N THR A 123 -0.93 11.38 -18.39
CA THR A 123 -0.71 12.63 -17.64
C THR A 123 -1.73 12.77 -16.52
N LEU A 124 -1.40 13.54 -15.48
CA LEU A 124 -2.34 13.83 -14.38
C LEU A 124 -3.63 14.49 -14.89
N ARG A 125 -3.51 15.36 -15.90
CA ARG A 125 -4.67 15.99 -16.56
C ARG A 125 -5.58 14.95 -17.23
N ARG A 126 -5.01 13.97 -17.93
CA ARG A 126 -5.79 12.89 -18.58
C ARG A 126 -6.41 11.96 -17.54
N LEU A 127 -5.69 11.68 -16.46
CA LEU A 127 -6.15 10.90 -15.31
C LEU A 127 -7.35 11.57 -14.62
N ALA A 128 -7.25 12.87 -14.31
CA ALA A 128 -8.32 13.65 -13.69
C ALA A 128 -9.49 13.93 -14.65
N GLY A 129 -9.22 14.05 -15.95
CA GLY A 129 -10.25 14.36 -16.95
C GLY A 129 -11.00 13.15 -17.51
N GLY A 130 -10.62 11.92 -17.14
CA GLY A 130 -11.27 10.69 -17.63
C GLY A 130 -11.09 10.41 -19.13
N SER A 131 -10.22 11.15 -19.82
CA SER A 131 -10.14 11.20 -21.30
C SER A 131 -9.51 9.98 -21.98
N ASP A 132 -9.21 8.90 -21.25
CA ASP A 132 -8.62 7.66 -21.78
C ASP A 132 -9.13 6.43 -21.06
N THR A 133 -10.44 6.19 -21.12
CA THR A 133 -11.07 5.04 -20.44
C THR A 133 -10.41 3.71 -20.81
N ASP A 134 -9.93 3.62 -22.05
CA ASP A 134 -9.49 2.37 -22.65
C ASP A 134 -7.96 2.20 -22.67
N ALA A 135 -7.21 3.16 -22.12
CA ALA A 135 -5.76 3.05 -22.03
C ALA A 135 -5.37 1.87 -21.12
N THR A 136 -4.47 1.03 -21.63
CA THR A 136 -3.96 -0.13 -20.91
C THR A 136 -2.44 -0.11 -20.84
N CYS A 137 -1.88 -0.78 -19.85
CA CYS A 137 -0.45 -1.00 -19.72
C CYS A 137 -0.14 -2.49 -19.46
N PRO A 138 1.10 -2.94 -19.73
CA PRO A 138 1.51 -4.32 -19.43
C PRO A 138 1.34 -4.62 -17.94
N ALA A 139 0.76 -5.77 -17.59
CA ALA A 139 0.55 -6.13 -16.18
C ALA A 139 1.74 -6.81 -15.49
N TRP A 140 2.84 -7.02 -16.21
CA TRP A 140 4.02 -7.66 -15.65
C TRP A 140 4.63 -6.88 -14.46
N PRO A 141 4.64 -5.52 -14.40
CA PRO A 141 5.19 -4.81 -13.24
C PRO A 141 4.38 -5.07 -11.98
N GLU A 142 3.04 -5.04 -12.07
CA GLU A 142 2.14 -5.36 -10.96
C GLU A 142 2.39 -6.79 -10.44
N ARG A 143 2.55 -7.76 -11.34
CA ARG A 143 2.76 -9.17 -10.96
C ARG A 143 4.12 -9.42 -10.37
N LEU A 144 5.16 -8.78 -10.92
CA LEU A 144 6.51 -8.85 -10.39
C LEU A 144 6.54 -8.30 -8.97
N LEU A 145 5.94 -7.13 -8.73
CA LEU A 145 5.84 -6.55 -7.37
C LEU A 145 5.09 -7.45 -6.42
N ARG A 146 3.98 -8.03 -6.86
CA ARG A 146 3.22 -8.97 -6.03
C ARG A 146 4.06 -10.19 -5.65
N LEU A 147 4.80 -10.75 -6.60
CA LEU A 147 5.70 -11.88 -6.33
C LEU A 147 6.84 -11.48 -5.40
N GLN A 148 7.47 -10.33 -5.63
CA GLN A 148 8.55 -9.81 -4.79
C GLN A 148 8.07 -9.57 -3.36
N LEU A 149 6.92 -8.93 -3.16
CA LEU A 149 6.34 -8.78 -1.83
C LEU A 149 6.02 -10.12 -1.18
N ALA A 150 5.47 -11.08 -1.92
CA ALA A 150 5.21 -12.41 -1.38
C ALA A 150 6.51 -13.08 -0.90
N ILE A 151 7.59 -12.97 -1.67
CA ILE A 151 8.93 -13.46 -1.29
C ILE A 151 9.44 -12.73 -0.05
N VAL A 152 9.35 -11.40 -0.01
CA VAL A 152 9.79 -10.60 1.14
C VAL A 152 9.04 -11.00 2.39
N TYR A 153 7.70 -11.02 2.37
CA TYR A 153 6.89 -11.41 3.53
C TYR A 153 7.13 -12.86 3.97
N PHE A 154 7.37 -13.76 3.02
CA PHE A 154 7.71 -15.14 3.33
C PHE A 154 9.08 -15.22 4.02
N HIS A 155 10.08 -14.55 3.45
CA HIS A 155 11.43 -14.49 3.99
C HIS A 155 11.47 -13.83 5.37
N THR A 156 10.79 -12.68 5.55
CA THR A 156 10.74 -11.98 6.84
C THR A 156 10.03 -12.80 7.91
N SER A 157 9.00 -13.57 7.54
CA SER A 157 8.33 -14.47 8.47
C SER A 157 9.26 -15.60 8.91
N ILE A 158 9.97 -16.24 7.98
CA ILE A 158 10.98 -17.27 8.28
C ILE A 158 12.10 -16.71 9.17
N ASP A 159 12.67 -15.56 8.79
CA ASP A 159 13.73 -14.90 9.55
C ASP A 159 13.30 -14.62 10.99
N LYS A 160 12.08 -14.07 11.18
CA LYS A 160 11.51 -13.87 12.52
C LYS A 160 11.26 -15.16 13.29
N MET A 161 10.86 -16.26 12.63
CA MET A 161 10.68 -17.55 13.29
C MET A 161 11.97 -18.08 13.91
N PHE A 162 13.10 -17.87 13.22
CA PHE A 162 14.41 -18.38 13.64
C PHE A 162 15.26 -17.35 14.39
N SER A 163 14.86 -16.07 14.37
CA SER A 163 15.56 -15.01 15.09
C SER A 163 15.41 -15.17 16.61
N PRO A 164 16.51 -15.11 17.38
CA PRO A 164 16.46 -15.08 18.84
C PRO A 164 15.66 -13.91 19.43
N GLU A 165 15.46 -12.83 18.66
CA GLU A 165 14.75 -11.63 19.07
C GLU A 165 13.25 -11.68 18.82
N TRP A 166 12.80 -12.60 17.95
CA TRP A 166 11.42 -12.70 17.47
C TRP A 166 10.77 -14.07 17.67
N GLY A 167 11.54 -15.15 17.77
CA GLY A 167 11.02 -16.52 17.76
C GLY A 167 10.05 -16.83 18.91
N LEU A 168 9.83 -18.11 19.23
CA LEU A 168 8.87 -18.48 20.29
C LEU A 168 9.20 -17.93 21.69
N GLY A 169 10.45 -17.47 21.91
CA GLY A 169 10.86 -16.72 23.10
C GLY A 169 10.28 -15.30 23.21
N GLY A 170 9.64 -14.82 22.15
CA GLY A 170 8.87 -13.58 22.09
C GLY A 170 9.66 -12.36 21.65
N LEU A 171 8.91 -11.31 21.33
CA LEU A 171 9.42 -10.05 20.79
C LEU A 171 10.26 -9.39 21.88
N ARG A 172 11.60 -9.39 21.72
CA ARG A 172 12.47 -8.63 22.61
C ARG A 172 12.36 -7.15 22.25
N LEU A 173 11.45 -6.48 22.95
CA LEU A 173 11.11 -5.06 22.82
C LEU A 173 12.23 -4.09 23.21
N THR A 174 13.49 -4.53 23.31
CA THR A 174 14.62 -3.67 23.71
C THR A 174 14.82 -2.45 22.79
N HIS A 175 14.16 -2.43 21.63
CA HIS A 175 14.16 -1.31 20.68
C HIS A 175 12.77 -0.65 20.48
N LEU A 176 11.73 -1.12 21.16
CA LEU A 176 10.39 -0.52 21.13
C LEU A 176 10.21 0.55 22.22
N GLU A 177 11.31 0.97 22.86
CA GLU A 177 11.37 2.25 23.59
C GLU A 177 10.98 3.37 22.61
N SER A 178 9.69 3.71 22.67
CA SER A 178 8.96 4.53 21.70
C SER A 178 9.72 5.81 21.39
N THR A 179 10.23 5.90 20.16
CA THR A 179 11.03 7.04 19.73
C THR A 179 10.24 8.34 19.66
N ARG A 180 8.89 8.30 19.64
CA ARG A 180 8.02 9.47 19.86
C ARG A 180 6.68 9.01 20.44
N VAL A 181 6.23 9.69 21.48
CA VAL A 181 4.86 9.60 21.97
C VAL A 181 4.11 10.80 21.37
N LEU A 182 3.22 10.56 20.41
CA LEU A 182 2.37 11.63 19.89
C LEU A 182 1.36 12.03 20.99
N PRO A 183 1.31 13.30 21.43
CA PRO A 183 0.52 13.68 22.60
C PRO A 183 -0.95 13.27 22.53
N GLY A 184 -1.55 13.31 21.33
CA GLY A 184 -2.96 12.96 21.12
C GLY A 184 -3.28 11.47 21.22
N VAL A 185 -2.30 10.58 21.08
CA VAL A 185 -2.48 9.11 21.07
C VAL A 185 -1.60 8.38 22.09
N ALA A 186 -0.94 9.13 22.96
CA ALA A 186 0.02 8.66 23.94
C ALA A 186 -0.49 7.52 24.83
N ASP A 187 -1.74 7.60 25.29
CA ASP A 187 -2.35 6.57 26.14
C ASP A 187 -2.59 5.27 25.36
N LEU A 188 -2.98 5.37 24.09
CA LEU A 188 -3.20 4.20 23.23
C LEU A 188 -1.88 3.50 22.91
N GLU A 189 -0.84 4.26 22.53
CA GLU A 189 0.51 3.73 22.28
C GLU A 189 1.05 3.02 23.53
N ARG A 190 0.95 3.66 24.71
CA ARG A 190 1.32 3.04 26.00
C ARG A 190 0.50 1.79 26.30
N GLY A 191 -0.79 1.81 26.01
CA GLY A 191 -1.67 0.65 26.16
C GLY A 191 -1.23 -0.52 25.28
N ILE A 192 -0.91 -0.27 24.01
CA ILE A 192 -0.41 -1.28 23.08
C ILE A 192 0.95 -1.80 23.52
N ALA A 193 1.90 -0.92 23.86
CA ALA A 193 3.21 -1.31 24.35
C ALA A 193 3.12 -2.19 25.61
N THR A 194 2.24 -1.82 26.55
CA THR A 194 1.96 -2.62 27.75
C THR A 194 1.36 -3.98 27.40
N ALA A 195 0.44 -4.05 26.45
CA ALA A 195 -0.17 -5.30 26.01
C ALA A 195 0.86 -6.23 25.35
N ILE A 196 1.73 -5.69 24.50
CA ILE A 196 2.82 -6.45 23.86
C ILE A 196 3.82 -6.93 24.92
N ALA A 197 4.20 -6.08 25.88
CA ALA A 197 5.12 -6.44 26.96
C ALA A 197 4.57 -7.56 27.87
N ARG A 198 3.25 -7.65 28.05
CA ARG A 198 2.60 -8.72 28.83
C ARG A 198 2.55 -10.06 28.10
N ALA A 199 2.60 -10.06 26.76
CA ALA A 199 2.50 -11.27 25.95
C ALA A 199 3.41 -11.23 24.70
N PRO A 200 4.73 -11.10 24.86
CA PRO A 200 5.65 -10.86 23.74
C PRO A 200 5.72 -12.04 22.75
N GLY A 201 5.53 -13.27 23.25
CA GLY A 201 5.41 -14.49 22.43
C GLY A 201 4.18 -14.47 21.53
N LEU A 202 3.02 -14.08 22.07
CA LEU A 202 1.78 -13.97 21.31
C LEU A 202 1.87 -12.86 20.25
N ALA A 203 2.46 -11.71 20.61
CA ALA A 203 2.68 -10.62 19.67
C ALA A 203 3.60 -11.05 18.51
N SER A 204 4.72 -11.72 18.82
CA SER A 204 5.61 -12.27 17.79
C SER A 204 4.93 -13.27 16.88
N LEU A 205 4.21 -14.24 17.47
CA LEU A 205 3.46 -15.23 16.71
C LEU A 205 2.44 -14.56 15.78
N THR A 206 1.76 -13.52 16.26
CA THR A 206 0.78 -12.76 15.47
C THR A 206 1.45 -12.08 14.27
N VAL A 207 2.62 -11.46 14.45
CA VAL A 207 3.37 -10.84 13.34
C VAL A 207 3.86 -11.90 12.37
N ILE A 208 4.50 -12.97 12.85
CA ILE A 208 5.01 -14.06 12.02
C ILE A 208 3.90 -14.69 11.17
N VAL A 209 2.79 -15.06 11.80
CA VAL A 209 1.63 -15.67 11.12
C VAL A 209 0.97 -14.66 10.18
N GLY A 210 0.88 -13.39 10.58
CA GLY A 210 0.36 -12.32 9.74
C GLY A 210 1.17 -12.12 8.45
N GLU A 211 2.50 -12.06 8.56
CA GLU A 211 3.40 -11.98 7.41
C GLU A 211 3.32 -13.22 6.52
N MET A 212 3.30 -14.43 7.09
CA MET A 212 3.16 -15.68 6.33
C MET A 212 1.82 -15.75 5.58
N CYS A 213 0.71 -15.44 6.25
CA CYS A 213 -0.61 -15.37 5.64
C CYS A 213 -0.67 -14.32 4.54
N THR A 214 0.03 -13.19 4.72
CA THR A 214 0.15 -12.14 3.70
C THR A 214 0.91 -12.64 2.49
N ALA A 215 2.04 -13.32 2.67
CA ALA A 215 2.81 -13.93 1.58
C ALA A 215 1.96 -14.92 0.77
N ILE A 216 1.27 -15.84 1.46
CA ILE A 216 0.35 -16.81 0.84
C ILE A 216 -0.79 -16.09 0.12
N GLY A 217 -1.38 -15.08 0.75
CA GLY A 217 -2.50 -14.33 0.18
C GLY A 217 -2.14 -13.50 -1.05
N LEU A 218 -0.90 -12.99 -1.14
CA LEU A 218 -0.36 -12.34 -2.33
C LEU A 218 -0.04 -13.35 -3.45
N ALA A 219 0.42 -14.55 -3.09
CA ALA A 219 0.68 -15.63 -4.05
C ALA A 219 -0.61 -16.24 -4.62
N LEU A 220 -1.66 -16.36 -3.81
CA LEU A 220 -2.92 -17.00 -4.16
C LEU A 220 -4.01 -15.97 -4.51
N ARG A 221 -4.36 -15.89 -5.80
CA ARG A 221 -5.38 -14.95 -6.32
C ARG A 221 -6.70 -14.90 -5.53
N PRO A 222 -7.29 -16.01 -5.04
CA PRO A 222 -8.54 -15.96 -4.27
C PRO A 222 -8.43 -15.24 -2.92
N LEU A 223 -7.22 -15.21 -2.34
CA LEU A 223 -6.95 -14.62 -1.03
C LEU A 223 -6.47 -13.18 -1.12
N TRP A 224 -6.29 -12.67 -2.33
CA TRP A 224 -5.68 -11.38 -2.61
C TRP A 224 -6.36 -10.19 -1.91
N PRO A 225 -7.70 -10.06 -1.88
CA PRO A 225 -8.35 -8.95 -1.17
C PRO A 225 -8.00 -8.92 0.33
N TYR A 226 -7.86 -10.09 0.95
CA TYR A 226 -7.48 -10.22 2.35
C TYR A 226 -6.02 -9.85 2.57
N ALA A 227 -5.13 -10.26 1.68
CA ALA A 227 -3.73 -9.84 1.73
C ALA A 227 -3.58 -8.32 1.58
N ILE A 228 -4.31 -7.68 0.65
CA ILE A 228 -4.28 -6.21 0.54
C ILE A 228 -4.74 -5.56 1.84
N ALA A 229 -5.87 -6.01 2.40
CA ALA A 229 -6.40 -5.47 3.64
C ALA A 229 -5.42 -5.64 4.81
N ALA A 230 -4.79 -6.83 4.93
CA ALA A 230 -3.77 -7.11 5.93
C ALA A 230 -2.53 -6.21 5.75
N ASN A 231 -2.07 -5.99 4.51
CA ASN A 231 -0.96 -5.09 4.21
C ASN A 231 -1.27 -3.64 4.59
N ILE A 232 -2.48 -3.15 4.27
CA ILE A 232 -2.90 -1.80 4.65
C ILE A 232 -2.92 -1.68 6.18
N ALA A 233 -3.55 -2.63 6.88
CA ALA A 233 -3.60 -2.63 8.34
C ALA A 233 -2.20 -2.68 8.95
N PHE A 234 -1.31 -3.51 8.38
CA PHE A 234 0.08 -3.61 8.81
C PHE A 234 0.87 -2.33 8.58
N ALA A 235 0.75 -1.71 7.39
CA ALA A 235 1.39 -0.42 7.09
C ALA A 235 0.95 0.67 8.07
N LEU A 236 -0.35 0.77 8.33
CA LEU A 236 -0.90 1.74 9.28
C LEU A 236 -0.45 1.46 10.71
N ALA A 237 -0.41 0.19 11.12
CA ALA A 237 0.11 -0.20 12.43
C ALA A 237 1.60 0.11 12.57
N LEU A 238 2.41 -0.13 11.53
CA LEU A 238 3.82 0.24 11.52
C LEU A 238 4.02 1.75 11.61
N GLU A 239 3.29 2.53 10.81
CA GLU A 239 3.36 3.99 10.86
C GLU A 239 2.97 4.50 12.26
N PHE A 240 1.94 3.93 12.87
CA PHE A 240 1.47 4.29 14.22
C PHE A 240 2.44 3.88 15.32
N LEU A 241 3.05 2.68 15.25
CA LEU A 241 3.86 2.15 16.35
C LEU A 241 5.34 2.47 16.24
N LEU A 242 5.88 2.51 15.02
CA LEU A 242 7.33 2.55 14.76
C LEU A 242 7.75 3.79 13.98
N VAL A 243 6.81 4.49 13.33
CA VAL A 243 7.08 5.63 12.43
C VAL A 243 8.31 5.38 11.52
N PRO A 244 8.37 4.27 10.73
CA PRO A 244 9.59 3.83 10.06
C PRO A 244 9.93 4.66 8.80
N ALA A 245 9.64 5.97 8.84
CA ALA A 245 9.78 6.94 7.76
C ALA A 245 8.96 6.58 6.52
N MET A 246 9.60 6.09 5.46
CA MET A 246 9.00 6.01 4.12
C MET A 246 8.25 4.71 3.82
N PHE A 247 8.71 3.61 4.42
CA PHE A 247 8.30 2.27 4.01
C PHE A 247 6.78 2.03 4.02
N PRO A 248 6.02 2.45 5.06
CA PRO A 248 4.57 2.24 5.08
C PRO A 248 3.87 2.97 3.94
N TRP A 249 4.36 4.16 3.59
CA TRP A 249 3.80 4.99 2.54
C TRP A 249 4.06 4.42 1.15
N ASP A 250 5.25 3.84 0.92
CA ASP A 250 5.54 3.09 -0.31
C ASP A 250 4.67 1.83 -0.40
N LEU A 251 4.47 1.13 0.71
CA LEU A 251 3.59 -0.04 0.75
C LEU A 251 2.14 0.36 0.44
N LEU A 252 1.64 1.46 1.01
CA LEU A 252 0.31 1.99 0.72
C LEU A 252 0.17 2.45 -0.75
N ALA A 253 1.20 3.11 -1.30
CA ALA A 253 1.24 3.51 -2.72
C ALA A 253 1.19 2.29 -3.65
N LEU A 254 1.84 1.20 -3.26
CA LEU A 254 1.81 -0.08 -3.94
C LEU A 254 0.43 -0.76 -3.81
N MET A 255 -0.25 -0.64 -2.66
CA MET A 255 -1.59 -1.19 -2.51
C MET A 255 -2.59 -0.59 -3.51
N ILE A 256 -2.43 0.68 -3.92
CA ILE A 256 -3.25 1.29 -4.98
C ILE A 256 -3.16 0.52 -6.29
N LEU A 257 -1.95 0.07 -6.66
CA LEU A 257 -1.75 -0.74 -7.87
C LEU A 257 -2.52 -2.07 -7.79
N PHE A 258 -2.63 -2.63 -6.59
CA PHE A 258 -3.31 -3.91 -6.36
C PHE A 258 -4.81 -3.79 -6.13
N LEU A 259 -5.34 -2.60 -5.83
CA LEU A 259 -6.76 -2.38 -5.58
C LEU A 259 -7.61 -2.85 -6.77
N PRO A 260 -8.54 -3.81 -6.60
CA PRO A 260 -9.35 -4.31 -7.70
C PRO A 260 -9.94 -3.19 -8.55
N ALA A 261 -9.94 -3.36 -9.88
CA ALA A 261 -10.65 -2.46 -10.77
C ALA A 261 -12.12 -2.42 -10.33
N ALA A 262 -12.64 -1.22 -10.15
CA ALA A 262 -13.96 -0.99 -9.60
C ALA A 262 -14.63 0.15 -10.38
N ASP A 263 -14.50 0.08 -11.71
CA ASP A 263 -14.95 1.12 -12.64
C ASP A 263 -16.44 1.43 -12.40
N GLY A 264 -16.73 2.66 -11.95
CA GLY A 264 -18.09 3.10 -11.64
C GLY A 264 -18.80 2.33 -10.53
N ALA A 265 -18.07 1.58 -9.69
CA ALA A 265 -18.69 0.70 -8.71
C ALA A 265 -19.34 1.46 -7.53
N TYR A 266 -18.94 2.71 -7.30
CA TYR A 266 -19.54 3.61 -6.31
C TYR A 266 -20.41 4.64 -7.00
N ARG A 267 -21.72 4.57 -6.84
CA ARG A 267 -22.63 5.55 -7.45
C ARG A 267 -22.77 6.76 -6.56
N VAL A 268 -22.44 7.92 -7.07
CA VAL A 268 -22.59 9.18 -6.34
C VAL A 268 -23.83 9.88 -6.86
N ARG A 269 -24.75 10.25 -5.96
CA ARG A 269 -25.91 11.08 -6.34
C ARG A 269 -25.81 12.44 -5.66
N LEU A 270 -25.86 13.46 -6.50
CA LEU A 270 -25.82 14.88 -6.17
C LEU A 270 -27.06 15.54 -6.77
N SER A 271 -27.57 16.58 -6.12
CA SER A 271 -28.71 17.36 -6.63
C SER A 271 -28.33 18.07 -7.94
N ALA A 272 -29.24 18.06 -8.92
CA ALA A 272 -29.06 18.69 -10.22
C ALA A 272 -29.03 20.22 -10.15
N ASP A 273 -29.93 20.76 -9.32
CA ASP A 273 -30.31 22.17 -9.30
C ASP A 273 -29.40 23.03 -8.43
N CYS A 274 -28.33 22.45 -7.88
CA CYS A 274 -27.42 23.13 -6.97
C CYS A 274 -26.06 23.38 -7.64
N GLU A 275 -25.68 24.65 -7.80
CA GLU A 275 -24.37 25.05 -8.36
C GLU A 275 -23.19 24.45 -7.58
N THR A 276 -23.28 24.44 -6.25
CA THR A 276 -22.29 23.81 -5.37
C THR A 276 -22.18 22.30 -5.64
N CYS A 277 -23.30 21.62 -5.94
CA CYS A 277 -23.28 20.20 -6.30
C CYS A 277 -22.62 19.97 -7.66
N GLN A 278 -22.78 20.87 -8.63
CA GLN A 278 -22.05 20.78 -9.91
C GLN A 278 -20.54 20.96 -9.70
N ALA A 279 -20.13 21.93 -8.87
CA ALA A 279 -18.73 22.12 -8.50
C ALA A 279 -18.15 20.89 -7.78
N GLN A 280 -18.89 20.31 -6.82
CA GLN A 280 -18.51 19.06 -6.15
C GLN A 280 -18.40 17.90 -7.12
N ARG A 281 -19.31 17.77 -8.10
CA ARG A 281 -19.24 16.72 -9.13
C ARG A 281 -17.99 16.86 -10.00
N ARG A 282 -17.65 18.09 -10.42
CA ARG A 282 -16.41 18.37 -11.17
C ARG A 282 -15.17 18.03 -10.34
N LEU A 283 -15.16 18.40 -9.06
CA LEU A 283 -14.06 18.09 -8.14
C LEU A 283 -13.91 16.58 -7.93
N LEU A 284 -15.00 15.87 -7.63
CA LEU A 284 -14.99 14.41 -7.46
C LEU A 284 -14.54 13.71 -8.74
N GLY A 285 -14.96 14.16 -9.91
CA GLY A 285 -14.48 13.66 -11.20
C GLY A 285 -12.97 13.87 -11.37
N ALA A 286 -12.47 15.07 -11.05
CA ALA A 286 -11.05 15.39 -11.11
C ALA A 286 -10.19 14.57 -10.12
N LEU A 287 -10.78 14.15 -9.01
CA LEU A 287 -10.11 13.34 -7.99
C LEU A 287 -10.27 11.83 -8.25
N ASP A 288 -11.15 11.38 -9.14
CA ASP A 288 -11.40 9.94 -9.36
C ASP A 288 -10.36 9.27 -10.26
N TRP A 289 -9.10 9.33 -9.82
CA TRP A 289 -7.94 8.80 -10.54
C TRP A 289 -8.02 7.28 -10.76
N THR A 290 -8.78 6.58 -9.90
CA THR A 290 -8.99 5.14 -9.98
C THR A 290 -10.32 4.74 -10.62
N ARG A 291 -11.08 5.71 -11.14
CA ARG A 291 -12.35 5.54 -11.87
C ARG A 291 -13.44 4.81 -11.09
N ARG A 292 -13.45 4.93 -9.77
CA ARG A 292 -14.36 4.18 -8.91
C ARG A 292 -15.74 4.79 -8.81
N LEU A 293 -15.90 6.06 -9.17
CA LEU A 293 -17.14 6.81 -9.06
C LEU A 293 -17.95 6.74 -10.35
N ASP A 294 -19.18 6.26 -10.25
CA ASP A 294 -20.21 6.54 -11.24
C ASP A 294 -20.90 7.85 -10.86
N LEU A 295 -20.48 8.90 -11.55
CA LEU A 295 -21.07 10.23 -11.43
C LEU A 295 -22.24 10.43 -12.40
N HIS A 296 -22.56 9.49 -13.29
CA HIS A 296 -23.58 9.63 -14.34
C HIS A 296 -24.97 9.11 -13.95
N GLY A 297 -25.10 8.54 -12.76
CA GLY A 297 -26.38 8.04 -12.24
C GLY A 297 -27.50 9.09 -12.24
N PRO A 298 -28.78 8.65 -12.20
CA PRO A 298 -29.93 9.53 -12.16
C PRO A 298 -29.79 10.51 -10.99
N LEU A 299 -30.03 11.79 -11.30
CA LEU A 299 -29.97 12.87 -10.33
C LEU A 299 -30.97 12.56 -9.20
N ALA A 300 -30.56 12.81 -7.96
CA ALA A 300 -31.47 12.62 -6.84
C ALA A 300 -32.48 13.78 -6.85
N ASP A 301 -33.77 13.45 -6.77
CA ASP A 301 -34.79 14.41 -6.34
C ASP A 301 -34.35 14.95 -4.98
N HIS A 302 -34.18 16.27 -4.90
CA HIS A 302 -33.65 17.06 -3.77
C HIS A 302 -33.20 16.26 -2.53
N GLY A 303 -31.89 16.16 -2.29
CA GLY A 303 -31.38 15.46 -1.13
C GLY A 303 -29.91 15.73 -0.80
N PRO A 304 -29.47 15.35 0.42
CA PRO A 304 -28.07 15.45 0.81
C PRO A 304 -27.17 14.59 -0.08
N PHE A 305 -25.87 14.88 -0.10
CA PHE A 305 -24.85 14.05 -0.76
C PHE A 305 -25.03 12.56 -0.40
N THR A 306 -25.13 11.69 -1.41
CA THR A 306 -25.23 10.25 -1.20
C THR A 306 -24.22 9.45 -2.02
N ILE A 307 -23.74 8.36 -1.43
CA ILE A 307 -22.91 7.36 -2.08
C ILE A 307 -23.56 5.99 -1.90
N GLU A 308 -23.75 5.27 -3.00
CA GLU A 308 -24.13 3.86 -3.02
C GLU A 308 -22.88 3.01 -3.29
N THR A 309 -22.60 2.08 -2.38
CA THR A 309 -21.47 1.15 -2.49
C THR A 309 -21.71 0.09 -3.57
N PRO A 310 -20.68 -0.66 -4.00
CA PRO A 310 -20.84 -1.76 -4.97
C PRO A 310 -21.83 -2.85 -4.51
N ARG A 311 -22.13 -2.92 -3.21
CA ARG A 311 -23.08 -3.85 -2.61
C ARG A 311 -24.51 -3.28 -2.52
N GLY A 312 -24.78 -2.12 -3.11
CA GLY A 312 -26.07 -1.46 -3.07
C GLY A 312 -26.40 -0.76 -1.74
N ARG A 313 -25.48 -0.75 -0.76
CA ARG A 313 -25.69 -0.01 0.50
C ARG A 313 -25.56 1.49 0.24
N ARG A 314 -26.56 2.26 0.67
CA ARG A 314 -26.60 3.73 0.52
C ARG A 314 -26.20 4.42 1.81
N TYR A 315 -25.38 5.45 1.66
CA TYR A 315 -24.93 6.32 2.73
C TYR A 315 -25.24 7.76 2.34
N SER A 316 -25.59 8.60 3.31
CA SER A 316 -25.94 10.01 3.11
C SER A 316 -25.20 10.93 4.08
N GLY A 317 -25.04 12.19 3.70
CA GLY A 317 -24.41 13.23 4.52
C GLY A 317 -22.97 12.90 4.91
N TRP A 318 -22.61 13.10 6.18
CA TRP A 318 -21.25 12.84 6.69
C TRP A 318 -20.80 11.39 6.54
N ARG A 319 -21.74 10.42 6.60
CA ARG A 319 -21.40 9.00 6.40
C ARG A 319 -20.97 8.72 4.96
N ALA A 320 -21.55 9.43 3.99
CA ALA A 320 -21.12 9.34 2.59
C ALA A 320 -19.73 9.98 2.41
N VAL A 321 -19.46 11.12 3.06
CA VAL A 321 -18.13 11.76 3.04
C VAL A 321 -17.06 10.84 3.61
N GLY A 322 -17.35 10.12 4.70
CA GLY A 322 -16.44 9.13 5.29
C GLY A 322 -16.09 7.95 4.38
N LEU A 323 -16.82 7.73 3.27
CA LEU A 323 -16.49 6.71 2.26
C LEU A 323 -15.58 7.22 1.14
N LEU A 324 -15.36 8.53 1.03
CA LEU A 324 -14.51 9.09 -0.03
C LEU A 324 -13.06 8.57 0.00
N PRO A 325 -12.40 8.33 1.16
CA PRO A 325 -11.08 7.70 1.18
C PRO A 325 -10.99 6.36 0.45
N TRP A 326 -12.10 5.61 0.40
CA TRP A 326 -12.16 4.31 -0.28
C TRP A 326 -12.44 4.41 -1.76
N ALA A 327 -13.23 5.40 -2.12
CA ALA A 327 -13.62 5.66 -3.49
C ALA A 327 -12.50 6.42 -4.24
N LEU A 328 -11.75 7.26 -3.52
CA LEU A 328 -10.67 8.11 -4.02
C LEU A 328 -9.34 7.83 -3.31
N PRO A 329 -8.86 6.57 -3.30
CA PRO A 329 -7.73 6.15 -2.46
C PRO A 329 -6.43 6.88 -2.83
N ALA A 330 -6.18 7.14 -4.11
CA ALA A 330 -4.93 7.75 -4.55
C ALA A 330 -4.80 9.24 -4.17
N PRO A 331 -5.76 10.13 -4.51
CA PRO A 331 -5.67 11.52 -4.05
C PRO A 331 -5.72 11.65 -2.53
N PHE A 332 -6.51 10.82 -1.86
CA PHE A 332 -6.55 10.81 -0.40
C PHE A 332 -5.18 10.45 0.19
N LEU A 333 -4.54 9.39 -0.32
CA LEU A 333 -3.20 9.00 0.13
C LEU A 333 -2.15 10.07 -0.19
N SER A 334 -2.16 10.67 -1.38
CA SER A 334 -1.28 11.80 -1.73
C SER A 334 -1.46 12.97 -0.76
N LEU A 335 -2.71 13.33 -0.41
CA LEU A 335 -2.98 14.38 0.57
C LEU A 335 -2.41 14.01 1.94
N LEU A 336 -2.59 12.77 2.40
CA LEU A 336 -2.03 12.32 3.67
C LEU A 336 -0.51 12.34 3.69
N ILE A 337 0.16 11.97 2.60
CA ILE A 337 1.62 12.07 2.46
C ILE A 337 2.07 13.53 2.57
N VAL A 338 1.40 14.44 1.86
CA VAL A 338 1.69 15.88 1.94
C VAL A 338 1.47 16.40 3.36
N LEU A 339 0.39 16.00 4.03
CA LEU A 339 0.13 16.40 5.39
C LEU A 339 1.16 15.81 6.37
N ARG A 340 1.53 14.54 6.22
CA ARG A 340 2.47 13.83 7.11
C ARG A 340 3.89 14.38 7.04
N PHE A 341 4.38 14.63 5.84
CA PHE A 341 5.77 15.02 5.64
C PHE A 341 5.90 16.53 5.43
N GLY A 342 4.89 17.18 4.84
CA GLY A 342 4.85 18.63 4.72
C GLY A 342 4.65 19.33 6.06
N SER A 343 3.98 18.71 7.04
CA SER A 343 3.88 19.21 8.41
C SER A 343 5.25 19.42 9.06
N GLU A 344 6.20 18.52 8.84
CA GLU A 344 7.54 18.63 9.42
C GLU A 344 8.30 19.84 8.85
N TYR A 345 7.99 20.24 7.61
CA TYR A 345 8.52 21.45 6.98
C TYR A 345 7.76 22.70 7.40
N VAL A 346 6.43 22.70 7.39
CA VAL A 346 5.59 23.87 7.67
C VAL A 346 5.46 24.16 9.18
N GLY A 347 5.36 23.11 10.00
CA GLY A 347 5.21 23.19 11.45
C GLY A 347 6.43 23.78 12.17
N ARG A 348 7.63 23.66 11.59
CA ARG A 348 8.81 24.41 12.07
C ARG A 348 8.67 25.93 11.92
N TRP A 349 7.80 26.39 11.01
CA TRP A 349 7.71 27.80 10.64
C TRP A 349 6.46 28.50 11.15
N ILE A 350 5.32 27.81 11.35
CA ILE A 350 4.03 28.55 11.42
C ILE A 350 3.21 28.34 12.70
N VAL A 351 3.14 27.18 13.36
CA VAL A 351 2.34 27.05 14.61
C VAL A 351 2.87 25.89 15.44
N GLY A 352 2.95 26.03 16.77
CA GLY A 352 3.29 24.96 17.73
C GLY A 352 2.26 23.83 17.84
N PHE A 353 1.61 23.45 16.73
CA PHE A 353 0.65 22.36 16.62
C PHE A 353 1.19 21.37 15.57
N SER A 354 1.47 20.12 15.97
CA SER A 354 1.94 19.12 15.02
C SER A 354 0.76 18.61 14.20
N LEU A 355 0.73 18.92 12.91
CA LEU A 355 -0.24 18.34 11.96
C LEU A 355 -0.10 16.80 11.85
N ASP A 356 0.97 16.21 12.39
CA ASP A 356 1.11 14.76 12.49
C ASP A 356 -0.06 14.15 13.27
N ASP A 357 -0.49 14.77 14.37
CA ASP A 357 -1.62 14.30 15.18
C ASP A 357 -2.92 14.22 14.34
N VAL A 358 -3.13 15.16 13.43
CA VAL A 358 -4.29 15.15 12.52
C VAL A 358 -4.21 14.01 11.53
N VAL A 359 -3.04 13.75 10.95
CA VAL A 359 -2.84 12.61 10.02
C VAL A 359 -3.08 11.29 10.74
N PHE A 360 -2.55 11.12 11.95
CA PHE A 360 -2.74 9.90 12.74
C PHE A 360 -4.18 9.71 13.20
N VAL A 361 -4.87 10.78 13.60
CA VAL A 361 -6.31 10.71 13.93
C VAL A 361 -7.13 10.39 12.68
N VAL A 362 -6.84 11.00 11.53
CA VAL A 362 -7.55 10.72 10.27
C VAL A 362 -7.28 9.29 9.79
N LEU A 363 -6.03 8.82 9.84
CA LEU A 363 -5.65 7.46 9.48
C LEU A 363 -6.21 6.42 10.46
N GLY A 364 -6.18 6.70 11.75
CA GLY A 364 -6.74 5.84 12.80
C GLY A 364 -8.26 5.76 12.73
N LEU A 365 -8.94 6.90 12.52
CA LEU A 365 -10.39 6.92 12.29
C LEU A 365 -10.74 6.26 10.96
N ALA A 366 -9.98 6.49 9.90
CA ALA A 366 -10.14 5.76 8.65
C ALA A 366 -10.01 4.26 8.92
N ALA A 367 -8.89 3.78 9.49
CA ALA A 367 -8.60 2.40 9.90
C ALA A 367 -9.75 1.75 10.70
N LEU A 368 -10.24 2.43 11.73
CA LEU A 368 -11.36 1.98 12.56
C LEU A 368 -12.68 1.92 11.78
N LEU A 369 -12.90 2.86 10.86
CA LEU A 369 -14.01 2.83 9.91
C LEU A 369 -13.79 1.83 8.76
N LEU A 370 -12.58 1.25 8.59
CA LEU A 370 -12.28 0.19 7.62
C LEU A 370 -12.66 -1.20 8.16
N LEU A 371 -12.58 -1.41 9.47
CA LEU A 371 -12.86 -2.71 10.12
C LEU A 371 -14.30 -3.25 9.94
N PRO A 372 -15.37 -2.45 9.77
CA PRO A 372 -16.73 -2.99 9.61
C PRO A 372 -17.18 -3.22 8.16
N VAL A 373 -16.37 -2.93 7.12
CA VAL A 373 -16.74 -3.23 5.71
C VAL A 373 -16.33 -4.64 5.28
N ALA A 374 -15.42 -5.27 6.04
CA ALA A 374 -15.25 -6.71 6.06
C ALA A 374 -16.45 -7.35 6.77
N ASP A 375 -17.59 -7.37 6.07
CA ASP A 375 -18.76 -8.12 6.47
C ASP A 375 -18.33 -9.57 6.73
N SER A 376 -18.46 -9.99 7.99
CA SER A 376 -18.18 -11.34 8.45
C SER A 376 -18.91 -12.41 7.62
N SER A 377 -19.95 -12.05 6.86
CA SER A 377 -20.62 -12.95 5.91
C SER A 377 -19.78 -13.35 4.69
N ALA A 378 -18.91 -12.48 4.15
CA ALA A 378 -18.04 -12.83 3.02
C ALA A 378 -16.80 -13.61 3.48
N ALA A 379 -16.27 -13.27 4.65
CA ALA A 379 -15.22 -14.05 5.32
C ALA A 379 -15.75 -15.41 5.78
N ARG A 380 -16.97 -15.49 6.34
CA ARG A 380 -17.66 -16.76 6.62
C ARG A 380 -17.96 -17.53 5.34
N ALA A 381 -18.53 -16.91 4.30
CA ALA A 381 -18.80 -17.62 3.05
C ALA A 381 -17.53 -18.13 2.34
N ALA A 382 -16.41 -17.41 2.43
CA ALA A 382 -15.12 -17.88 1.97
C ALA A 382 -14.60 -19.02 2.87
N PHE A 383 -14.60 -18.83 4.20
CA PHE A 383 -14.20 -19.85 5.17
C PHE A 383 -15.03 -21.14 5.03
N ASP A 384 -16.36 -21.03 4.91
CA ASP A 384 -17.31 -22.13 4.70
C ASP A 384 -17.11 -22.82 3.34
N ARG A 385 -16.66 -22.10 2.30
CA ARG A 385 -16.25 -22.69 1.01
C ARG A 385 -14.91 -23.43 1.09
N PHE A 386 -13.97 -22.96 1.92
CA PHE A 386 -12.62 -23.53 2.03
C PHE A 386 -12.48 -24.60 3.13
N ALA A 387 -13.31 -24.55 4.18
CA ALA A 387 -13.38 -25.55 5.26
C ALA A 387 -13.55 -26.99 4.73
N PRO A 388 -14.41 -27.28 3.74
CA PRO A 388 -14.51 -28.63 3.16
C PRO A 388 -13.34 -29.02 2.25
N ILE A 389 -12.49 -28.07 1.81
CA ILE A 389 -11.26 -28.35 1.06
C ILE A 389 -10.14 -28.72 2.03
N GLY A 390 -10.00 -27.97 3.13
CA GLY A 390 -9.09 -28.31 4.23
C GLY A 390 -9.41 -29.66 4.86
N ASN A 391 -10.70 -29.95 5.12
CA ASN A 391 -11.13 -31.25 5.65
C ASN A 391 -10.92 -32.41 4.67
N ARG A 392 -10.96 -32.18 3.34
CA ARG A 392 -10.64 -33.21 2.34
C ARG A 392 -9.14 -33.46 2.23
N ALA A 393 -8.32 -32.42 2.33
CA ALA A 393 -6.86 -32.54 2.38
C ALA A 393 -6.41 -33.27 3.67
N LEU A 394 -6.99 -32.91 4.82
CA LEU A 394 -6.72 -33.58 6.10
C LEU A 394 -7.20 -35.04 6.12
N ARG A 395 -8.37 -35.36 5.53
CA ARG A 395 -8.82 -36.78 5.39
C ARG A 395 -7.96 -37.62 4.46
N ARG A 396 -7.37 -37.00 3.42
CA ARG A 396 -6.40 -37.68 2.53
C ARG A 396 -5.05 -37.89 3.22
N LEU A 397 -4.64 -36.96 4.07
CA LEU A 397 -3.40 -37.06 4.85
C LEU A 397 -3.56 -38.00 6.06
N SER A 398 -4.75 -38.09 6.64
CA SER A 398 -5.09 -39.05 7.70
C SER A 398 -5.45 -40.44 7.16
N GLY A 399 -5.37 -40.67 5.84
CA GLY A 399 -5.61 -41.96 5.19
C GLY A 399 -4.41 -42.92 5.27
N ILE A 400 -3.42 -42.61 6.10
CA ILE A 400 -2.35 -43.55 6.45
C ILE A 400 -2.76 -44.23 7.76
N ALA A 401 -3.26 -45.46 7.59
CA ALA A 401 -3.60 -46.49 8.57
C ALA A 401 -5.10 -46.85 8.62
N GLY A 402 -5.55 -47.62 7.64
CA GLY A 402 -6.56 -48.66 7.88
C GLY A 402 -5.84 -50.01 7.98
N PRO A 403 -6.04 -50.82 9.04
CA PRO A 403 -5.63 -52.21 9.01
C PRO A 403 -6.60 -53.03 8.17
N ALA A 404 -6.01 -54.04 7.54
CA ALA A 404 -6.55 -55.16 6.78
C ALA A 404 -8.03 -55.50 7.00
N ASP A 405 -8.75 -55.72 5.90
CA ASP A 405 -9.71 -56.80 5.80
C ASP A 405 -9.69 -57.41 4.39
N ALA A 406 -9.30 -58.68 4.37
CA ALA A 406 -9.30 -59.56 3.21
C ALA A 406 -10.54 -60.46 3.28
N CYS A 407 -11.35 -60.49 2.21
CA CYS A 407 -11.95 -61.75 1.72
C CYS A 407 -12.66 -61.55 0.37
N PRO A 408 -12.29 -62.29 -0.70
CA PRO A 408 -13.03 -62.32 -1.93
C PRO A 408 -14.10 -63.42 -1.88
N ARG A 409 -15.37 -63.09 -2.14
CA ARG A 409 -16.39 -64.10 -2.42
C ARG A 409 -16.93 -63.98 -3.84
N HIS A 410 -16.47 -64.96 -4.62
CA HIS A 410 -17.12 -65.68 -5.71
C HIS A 410 -18.44 -65.15 -6.29
N ARG A 411 -18.30 -64.83 -7.57
CA ARG A 411 -19.30 -64.87 -8.65
C ARG A 411 -19.90 -66.29 -8.75
N ALA A 412 -21.23 -66.39 -8.82
CA ALA A 412 -21.92 -67.55 -9.35
C ALA A 412 -23.03 -67.06 -10.30
N ASP A 413 -22.88 -67.41 -11.57
CA ASP A 413 -23.90 -67.37 -12.62
C ASP A 413 -24.96 -68.47 -12.42
N ARG A 414 -26.07 -68.29 -13.16
CA ARG A 414 -27.26 -69.14 -13.46
C ARG A 414 -28.53 -68.45 -12.93
N GLY A 415 -29.56 -68.13 -13.69
CA GLY A 415 -30.01 -68.55 -15.02
C GLY A 415 -31.55 -68.71 -14.95
N ALA A 416 -32.23 -68.29 -16.03
CA ALA A 416 -33.69 -68.24 -16.25
C ALA A 416 -34.43 -67.02 -15.68
#